data_AF-A0A6C0E5I0-F1
#
_entry.id   AF-A0A6C0E5I0-F1
#
_cell.length_a   1.000
_cell.length_b   1.000
_cell.length_c   1.000
_cell.angle_alpha   90.00
_cell.angle_beta   90.00
_cell.angle_gamma   90.00
#
_symmetry.space_group_name_H-M   'P 1'
#
loop_
_entity.id
_entity.type
_entity.pdbx_description
1 polymer ?
#
loop_
_entity_poly.entity_id
_entity_poly.type
_entity_poly.pdbx_seq_one_letter_code
_entity_poly.pdbx_strand_id
1 'polypeptide(L)'
;MENLKYNIYDFDGIKKMFVCGYKVENHEDQTFVSYLLFQKEEHLNFYEIDISDYCELNIKKIYALSRNILCKNINTISHVNYEGCLTDGDSLYVFYKLHDEYITEVTGTCLVLLDEIINRKHVCGSVINSSVVDFFLRNIKNVLYTNDYPIVAYKQIDPLIADYTCNLGVSLSEIDAIQGQFYYFTTYDNVQSSSFVRVVLFMGKQLTKQNILSDKTDGSYMKREKLSDRTNDTKYESLTNRITDYDGIWSEHYDSVYLGYIKLDNGQILKDTPCIVVKSFTQYKILSLHL
;
A
#
# COMPACT_ATOMS: atom_id res chain seq x y z
N MET A 1 14.65 -12.45 0.48
CA MET A 1 15.73 -11.99 -0.44
C MET A 1 16.98 -12.87 -0.35
N GLU A 2 16.84 -14.20 -0.37
CA GLU A 2 18.03 -15.08 -0.41
C GLU A 2 18.83 -14.94 -1.72
N ASN A 3 18.16 -14.48 -2.79
CA ASN A 3 18.74 -14.26 -4.10
C ASN A 3 19.58 -12.97 -4.23
N LEU A 4 19.63 -12.07 -3.24
CA LEU A 4 20.45 -10.85 -3.34
C LEU A 4 21.95 -11.07 -3.05
N LYS A 5 22.33 -12.29 -2.65
CA LYS A 5 23.73 -12.69 -2.45
C LYS A 5 24.45 -12.96 -3.77
N TYR A 6 24.41 -12.01 -4.70
CA TYR A 6 25.28 -12.06 -5.87
C TYR A 6 26.64 -11.49 -5.49
N ASN A 7 27.67 -12.35 -5.56
CA ASN A 7 29.06 -11.90 -5.57
C ASN A 7 29.34 -11.26 -6.94
N ILE A 8 28.99 -9.99 -7.10
CA ILE A 8 29.39 -9.22 -8.27
C ILE A 8 30.86 -8.85 -8.09
N TYR A 9 31.71 -9.46 -8.90
CA TYR A 9 33.15 -9.17 -8.93
C TYR A 9 33.54 -8.10 -9.95
N ASP A 10 32.59 -7.66 -10.79
CA ASP A 10 32.84 -6.73 -11.89
C ASP A 10 31.85 -5.57 -11.86
N PHE A 11 32.38 -4.35 -11.68
CA PHE A 11 31.63 -3.09 -11.68
C PHE A 11 31.98 -2.24 -12.92
N ASP A 12 32.63 -2.82 -13.93
CA ASP A 12 33.00 -2.10 -15.14
C ASP A 12 31.75 -1.60 -15.87
N GLY A 13 31.77 -0.31 -16.21
CA GLY A 13 30.67 0.35 -16.92
C GLY A 13 29.50 0.83 -16.04
N ILE A 14 29.53 0.60 -14.73
CA ILE A 14 28.53 1.18 -13.81
C ILE A 14 28.78 2.68 -13.68
N LYS A 15 27.74 3.47 -13.94
CA LYS A 15 27.76 4.93 -13.87
C LYS A 15 26.96 5.47 -12.70
N LYS A 16 25.92 4.75 -12.29
CA LYS A 16 24.99 5.21 -11.24
C LYS A 16 24.87 4.19 -10.13
N MET A 17 24.73 4.69 -8.91
CA MET A 17 24.42 3.89 -7.73
C MET A 17 23.14 4.37 -7.07
N PHE A 18 22.22 3.45 -6.81
CA PHE A 18 20.97 3.69 -6.10
C PHE A 18 21.04 3.01 -4.73
N VAL A 19 20.71 3.75 -3.67
CA VAL A 19 20.68 3.21 -2.30
C VAL A 19 19.25 2.85 -1.93
N CYS A 20 19.03 1.55 -1.72
CA CYS A 20 17.71 0.95 -1.52
C CYS A 20 17.56 0.47 -0.07
N GLY A 21 17.01 1.32 0.79
CA GLY A 21 16.56 0.91 2.11
C GLY A 21 15.24 0.14 2.03
N TYR A 22 15.09 -0.93 2.79
CA TYR A 22 13.82 -1.62 2.93
C TYR A 22 13.61 -2.13 4.36
N LYS A 23 12.36 -2.20 4.78
CA LYS A 23 11.93 -2.71 6.09
C LYS A 23 11.11 -3.97 5.87
N VAL A 24 11.37 -5.01 6.66
CA VAL A 24 10.55 -6.22 6.70
C VAL A 24 9.67 -6.11 7.93
N GLU A 25 8.36 -6.00 7.72
CA GLU A 25 7.39 -5.85 8.80
C GLU A 25 6.58 -7.12 8.96
N ASN A 26 6.23 -7.42 10.21
CA ASN A 26 5.32 -8.50 10.54
C ASN A 26 4.02 -7.91 11.14
N HIS A 27 2.90 -8.55 10.84
CA HIS A 27 1.60 -8.30 11.43
C HIS A 27 0.86 -9.63 11.54
N GLU A 28 0.67 -10.09 12.78
CA GLU A 28 0.18 -11.45 13.04
C GLU A 28 1.06 -12.48 12.28
N ASP A 29 0.46 -13.36 11.50
CA ASP A 29 1.14 -14.37 10.68
C ASP A 29 1.54 -13.87 9.28
N GLN A 30 1.44 -12.56 9.02
CA GLN A 30 1.72 -11.96 7.72
C GLN A 30 3.03 -11.16 7.75
N THR A 31 3.86 -11.35 6.73
CA THR A 31 5.10 -10.58 6.53
C THR A 31 5.01 -9.78 5.24
N PHE A 32 5.43 -8.51 5.28
CA PHE A 32 5.46 -7.65 4.11
C PHE A 32 6.70 -6.76 4.10
N VAL A 33 7.01 -6.18 2.95
CA VAL A 33 8.19 -5.32 2.75
C VAL A 33 7.77 -3.93 2.30
N SER A 34 8.30 -2.92 2.98
CA SER A 34 8.21 -1.52 2.57
C SER A 34 9.60 -1.01 2.18
N TYR A 35 9.66 -0.21 1.10
CA TYR A 35 10.89 0.36 0.56
C TYR A 35 10.97 1.84 0.90
N LEU A 36 12.16 2.27 1.31
CA LEU A 36 12.42 3.67 1.62
C LEU A 36 12.67 4.43 0.32
N LEU A 37 11.79 5.39 0.03
CA LEU A 37 11.95 6.36 -1.04
C LEU A 37 12.17 7.76 -0.47
N PHE A 38 12.85 8.60 -1.26
CA PHE A 38 13.20 9.97 -0.95
C PHE A 38 12.50 10.91 -1.93
N GLN A 39 11.93 11.98 -1.40
CA GLN A 39 11.37 13.05 -2.19
C GLN A 39 12.51 13.86 -2.83
N LYS A 40 12.54 13.87 -4.16
CA LYS A 40 13.42 14.72 -4.97
C LYS A 40 12.53 15.46 -5.95
N GLU A 41 12.45 16.78 -5.78
CA GLU A 41 11.49 17.63 -6.52
C GLU A 41 10.06 17.15 -6.26
N GLU A 42 9.28 16.84 -7.31
CA GLU A 42 7.90 16.37 -7.23
C GLU A 42 7.77 14.83 -7.21
N HIS A 43 8.91 14.11 -7.21
CA HIS A 43 8.92 12.65 -7.33
C HIS A 43 9.61 11.93 -6.17
N LEU A 44 9.07 10.77 -5.82
CA LEU A 44 9.71 9.81 -4.92
C LEU A 44 10.66 8.90 -5.69
N ASN A 45 11.90 8.81 -5.21
CA ASN A 45 13.01 8.12 -5.86
C ASN A 45 13.81 7.28 -4.85
N PHE A 46 14.62 6.34 -5.34
CA PHE A 46 15.78 5.90 -4.57
C PHE A 46 16.82 7.01 -4.49
N TYR A 47 17.68 6.98 -3.47
CA TYR A 47 18.79 7.92 -3.41
C TYR A 47 19.81 7.58 -4.49
N GLU A 48 19.97 8.48 -5.46
CA GLU A 48 20.86 8.32 -6.62
C GLU A 48 22.21 9.00 -6.37
N ILE A 49 23.28 8.32 -6.78
CA ILE A 49 24.66 8.78 -6.68
C ILE A 49 25.31 8.56 -8.03
N ASP A 50 25.84 9.64 -8.61
CA ASP A 50 26.71 9.53 -9.77
C ASP A 50 28.07 8.99 -9.34
N ILE A 51 28.46 7.88 -9.94
CA ILE A 51 29.72 7.19 -9.65
C ILE A 51 30.60 7.06 -10.91
N SER A 52 30.30 7.80 -11.99
CA SER A 52 31.06 7.76 -13.25
C SER A 52 32.54 8.07 -13.08
N ASP A 53 32.87 8.95 -12.13
CA ASP A 53 34.23 9.45 -11.92
C ASP A 53 35.07 8.56 -10.98
N TYR A 54 34.50 7.46 -10.50
CA TYR A 54 35.20 6.54 -9.59
C TYR A 54 35.95 5.46 -10.39
N CYS A 55 37.20 5.74 -10.73
CA CYS A 55 38.05 4.84 -11.55
C CYS A 55 38.30 3.43 -10.94
N GLU A 56 38.00 3.22 -9.66
CA GLU A 56 38.24 1.95 -8.95
C GLU A 56 37.17 1.72 -7.88
N LEU A 57 35.95 1.41 -8.30
CA LEU A 57 34.92 0.96 -7.38
C LEU A 57 35.22 -0.46 -6.94
N ASN A 58 35.31 -0.64 -5.62
CA ASN A 58 35.28 -1.97 -5.03
C ASN A 58 34.15 -2.02 -4.00
N ILE A 59 33.76 -3.23 -3.62
CA ILE A 59 32.63 -3.45 -2.71
C ILE A 59 32.78 -2.70 -1.38
N LYS A 60 34.01 -2.53 -0.86
CA LYS A 60 34.25 -1.78 0.39
C LYS A 60 33.95 -0.29 0.22
N LYS A 61 34.36 0.32 -0.89
CA LYS A 61 34.07 1.73 -1.21
C LYS A 61 32.56 1.93 -1.45
N ILE A 62 31.94 1.05 -2.23
CA ILE A 62 30.48 1.04 -2.49
C ILE A 62 29.72 0.99 -1.17
N TYR A 63 30.02 0.01 -0.32
CA TYR A 63 29.39 -0.15 0.98
C TYR A 63 29.58 1.08 1.88
N ALA A 64 30.80 1.60 1.99
CA ALA A 64 31.09 2.76 2.82
C ALA A 64 30.33 4.01 2.34
N LEU A 65 30.34 4.28 1.03
CA LEU A 65 29.68 5.43 0.41
C LEU A 65 28.15 5.36 0.56
N SER A 66 27.55 4.26 0.12
CA SER A 66 26.10 4.05 0.16
C SER A 66 25.56 4.02 1.60
N ARG A 67 26.27 3.36 2.53
CA ARG A 67 25.90 3.36 3.95
C ARG A 67 25.95 4.76 4.55
N ASN A 68 27.02 5.52 4.34
CA ASN A 68 27.14 6.87 4.89
C ASN A 68 25.99 7.77 4.40
N ILE A 69 25.63 7.64 3.13
CA ILE A 69 24.53 8.36 2.52
C ILE A 69 23.19 7.94 3.13
N LEU A 70 22.90 6.64 3.21
CA LEU A 70 21.67 6.14 3.82
C LEU A 70 21.54 6.67 5.25
N CYS A 71 22.54 6.42 6.09
CA CYS A 71 22.55 6.80 7.50
C CYS A 71 22.39 8.31 7.71
N LYS A 72 22.97 9.14 6.82
CA LYS A 72 22.81 10.61 6.87
C LYS A 72 21.36 11.03 6.61
N ASN A 73 20.66 10.36 5.69
CA ASN A 73 19.29 10.75 5.33
C ASN A 73 18.23 10.19 6.28
N ILE A 74 18.50 9.08 6.97
CA ILE A 74 17.57 8.50 7.96
C ILE A 74 17.93 8.87 9.41
N ASN A 75 18.90 9.77 9.61
CA ASN A 75 19.41 10.20 10.92
C ASN A 75 19.82 9.07 11.88
N THR A 76 20.19 7.89 11.38
CA THR A 76 20.55 6.73 12.20
C THR A 76 21.71 5.93 11.58
N ILE A 77 22.77 5.66 12.37
CA ILE A 77 23.99 4.99 11.90
C ILE A 77 24.01 3.50 12.25
N SER A 78 23.39 3.10 13.37
CA SER A 78 23.50 1.76 13.98
C SER A 78 22.51 0.72 13.46
N HIS A 79 21.60 1.08 12.55
CA HIS A 79 20.38 0.29 12.30
C HIS A 79 20.16 -0.11 10.84
N VAL A 80 21.25 -0.26 10.07
CA VAL A 80 21.18 -0.72 8.68
C VAL A 80 22.08 -1.93 8.46
N ASN A 81 21.53 -2.99 7.86
CA ASN A 81 22.23 -4.20 7.49
C ASN A 81 22.36 -4.27 5.97
N TYR A 82 23.58 -4.38 5.45
CA TYR A 82 23.80 -4.62 4.03
C TYR A 82 23.39 -6.04 3.67
N GLU A 83 22.55 -6.19 2.64
CA GLU A 83 21.96 -7.48 2.24
C GLU A 83 22.38 -7.91 0.82
N GLY A 84 22.96 -6.99 0.05
CA GLY A 84 23.46 -7.31 -1.28
C GLY A 84 23.36 -6.13 -2.25
N CYS A 85 23.63 -6.42 -3.51
CA CYS A 85 23.43 -5.46 -4.60
C CYS A 85 22.95 -6.16 -5.87
N LEU A 86 22.33 -5.39 -6.75
CA LEU A 86 21.80 -5.84 -8.03
C LEU A 86 22.20 -4.84 -9.11
N THR A 87 22.60 -5.32 -10.28
CA THR A 87 22.85 -4.48 -11.46
C THR A 87 21.67 -4.51 -12.42
N ASP A 88 21.33 -3.36 -13.00
CA ASP A 88 20.34 -3.22 -14.07
C ASP A 88 20.88 -2.21 -15.09
N GLY A 89 21.44 -2.70 -16.18
CA GLY A 89 22.17 -1.86 -17.14
C GLY A 89 23.45 -1.27 -16.54
N ASP A 90 23.60 0.05 -16.63
CA ASP A 90 24.73 0.83 -16.08
C ASP A 90 24.50 1.31 -14.63
N SER A 91 23.49 0.74 -13.97
CA SER A 91 23.05 1.15 -12.64
C SER A 91 23.22 0.03 -11.61
N LEU A 92 23.72 0.39 -10.43
CA LEU A 92 23.93 -0.49 -9.29
C LEU A 92 22.95 -0.15 -8.16
N TYR A 93 22.12 -1.11 -7.75
CA TYR A 93 21.17 -0.97 -6.65
C TYR A 93 21.72 -1.67 -5.40
N VAL A 94 21.94 -0.92 -4.32
CA VAL A 94 22.58 -1.39 -3.08
C VAL A 94 21.52 -1.51 -1.98
N PHE A 95 21.28 -2.72 -1.49
CA PHE A 95 20.18 -3.03 -0.60
C PHE A 95 20.59 -3.05 0.87
N TYR A 96 19.80 -2.35 1.68
CA TYR A 96 19.95 -2.27 3.13
C TYR A 96 18.64 -2.64 3.82
N LYS A 97 18.66 -3.67 4.67
CA LYS A 97 17.58 -3.95 5.60
C LYS A 97 17.65 -2.96 6.76
N LEU A 98 16.54 -2.27 6.99
CA LEU A 98 16.35 -1.32 8.08
C LEU A 98 15.71 -2.04 9.28
N HIS A 99 16.11 -1.66 10.50
CA HIS A 99 15.53 -2.22 11.74
C HIS A 99 14.42 -1.34 12.32
N ASP A 100 13.42 -1.99 12.93
CA ASP A 100 12.08 -1.43 13.19
C ASP A 100 12.02 -0.26 14.16
N GLU A 101 12.91 -0.20 15.14
CA GLU A 101 12.71 0.61 16.35
C GLU A 101 12.98 2.11 16.17
N TYR A 102 13.52 2.57 15.03
CA TYR A 102 14.13 3.91 14.94
C TYR A 102 13.93 4.70 13.66
N ILE A 103 13.04 4.28 12.75
CA ILE A 103 12.72 5.11 11.58
C ILE A 103 11.64 6.10 12.00
N THR A 104 12.04 7.22 12.61
CA THR A 104 11.18 8.41 12.62
C THR A 104 11.07 8.86 11.17
N GLU A 105 9.86 9.07 10.65
CA GLU A 105 9.67 9.62 9.31
C GLU A 105 10.44 10.95 9.20
N VAL A 106 11.60 10.91 8.54
CA VAL A 106 12.40 12.10 8.28
C VAL A 106 11.69 12.85 7.16
N THR A 107 11.59 14.16 7.29
CA THR A 107 10.97 15.01 6.26
C THR A 107 11.54 14.68 4.88
N GLY A 108 10.66 14.37 3.92
CA GLY A 108 11.06 13.99 2.56
C GLY A 108 11.45 12.53 2.40
N THR A 109 11.15 11.65 3.36
CA THR A 109 11.29 10.20 3.22
C THR A 109 9.95 9.50 3.40
N CYS A 110 9.73 8.37 2.72
CA CYS A 110 8.50 7.59 2.83
C CYS A 110 8.79 6.09 2.69
N LEU A 111 8.19 5.27 3.56
CA LEU A 111 8.17 3.82 3.40
C LEU A 111 6.98 3.42 2.53
N VAL A 112 7.27 2.84 1.37
CA VAL A 112 6.30 2.60 0.29
C VAL A 112 6.20 1.10 0.00
N LEU A 113 4.98 0.57 -0.15
CA LEU A 113 4.79 -0.83 -0.49
C LEU A 113 4.81 -1.05 -2.00
N LEU A 114 5.03 -2.29 -2.42
CA LEU A 114 5.02 -2.67 -3.84
C LEU A 114 3.70 -2.37 -4.55
N ASP A 115 2.57 -2.50 -3.85
CA ASP A 115 1.25 -2.12 -4.39
C ASP A 115 1.25 -0.64 -4.82
N GLU A 116 1.78 0.24 -3.98
CA GLU A 116 1.88 1.66 -4.32
C GLU A 116 2.90 1.92 -5.43
N ILE A 117 4.04 1.23 -5.43
CA ILE A 117 5.07 1.42 -6.47
C ILE A 117 4.57 0.97 -7.84
N ILE A 118 4.02 -0.24 -7.94
CA ILE A 118 3.71 -0.88 -9.22
C ILE A 118 2.29 -0.52 -9.69
N ASN A 119 1.30 -0.67 -8.81
CA ASN A 119 -0.10 -0.56 -9.18
C ASN A 119 -0.59 0.89 -9.12
N ARG A 120 -0.22 1.63 -8.06
CA ARG A 120 -0.68 3.02 -7.87
C ARG A 120 0.23 4.05 -8.53
N LYS A 121 1.54 3.82 -8.51
CA LYS A 121 2.60 4.76 -8.92
C LYS A 121 2.60 6.08 -8.15
N HIS A 122 1.97 6.10 -6.99
CA HIS A 122 1.92 7.24 -6.08
C HIS A 122 1.70 6.76 -4.64
N VAL A 123 2.07 7.59 -3.68
CA VAL A 123 1.78 7.39 -2.25
C VAL A 123 1.45 8.74 -1.63
N CYS A 124 0.32 8.84 -0.95
CA CYS A 124 -0.14 10.07 -0.29
C CYS A 124 -0.06 11.32 -1.18
N GLY A 125 -0.41 11.18 -2.47
CA GLY A 125 -0.37 12.26 -3.46
C GLY A 125 1.00 12.51 -4.12
N SER A 126 2.09 11.98 -3.58
CA SER A 126 3.41 12.06 -4.21
C SER A 126 3.56 11.02 -5.31
N VAL A 127 4.02 11.46 -6.50
CA VAL A 127 4.25 10.59 -7.65
C VAL A 127 5.55 9.80 -7.48
N ILE A 128 5.53 8.51 -7.74
CA ILE A 128 6.73 7.67 -7.73
C ILE A 128 7.40 7.78 -9.10
N ASN A 129 8.71 8.04 -9.13
CA ASN A 129 9.45 8.18 -10.37
C ASN A 129 9.36 6.90 -11.22
N SER A 130 9.13 7.06 -12.53
CA SER A 130 8.96 5.92 -13.45
C SER A 130 10.16 4.97 -13.46
N SER A 131 11.39 5.46 -13.26
CA SER A 131 12.58 4.60 -13.19
C SER A 131 12.54 3.63 -12.00
N VAL A 132 11.94 4.02 -10.87
CA VAL A 132 11.70 3.13 -9.72
C VAL A 132 10.67 2.08 -10.08
N VAL A 133 9.55 2.48 -10.67
CA VAL A 133 8.48 1.56 -11.12
C VAL A 133 9.03 0.53 -12.10
N ASP A 134 9.76 0.99 -13.10
CA ASP A 134 10.35 0.16 -14.14
C ASP A 134 11.40 -0.81 -13.60
N PHE A 135 12.20 -0.38 -12.62
CA PHE A 135 13.14 -1.24 -11.91
C PHE A 135 12.41 -2.41 -11.23
N PHE A 136 11.33 -2.13 -10.50
CA PHE A 136 10.55 -3.18 -9.83
C PHE A 136 9.84 -4.11 -10.81
N LEU A 137 9.32 -3.60 -11.92
CA LEU A 137 8.70 -4.42 -12.97
C LEU A 137 9.70 -5.40 -13.60
N ARG A 138 10.93 -4.96 -13.89
CA ARG A 138 11.99 -5.83 -14.46
C ARG A 138 12.53 -6.82 -13.44
N ASN A 139 12.62 -6.42 -12.17
CA ASN A 139 13.32 -7.18 -11.13
C ASN A 139 12.40 -7.80 -10.09
N ILE A 140 11.09 -7.91 -10.36
CA ILE A 140 10.08 -8.33 -9.39
C ILE A 140 10.49 -9.65 -8.69
N LYS A 141 10.93 -10.66 -9.44
CA LYS A 141 11.36 -11.96 -8.87
C LYS A 141 12.54 -11.88 -7.90
N ASN A 142 13.37 -10.85 -8.00
CA ASN A 142 14.57 -10.67 -7.19
C ASN A 142 14.31 -9.84 -5.91
N VAL A 143 13.34 -8.93 -5.97
CA VAL A 143 13.04 -7.99 -4.88
C VAL A 143 11.93 -8.47 -3.96
N LEU A 144 11.12 -9.44 -4.39
CA LEU A 144 10.04 -9.99 -3.57
C LEU A 144 10.50 -10.81 -2.37
N TYR A 145 9.74 -10.67 -1.29
CA TYR A 145 9.90 -11.46 -0.06
C TYR A 145 8.83 -12.54 0.08
N THR A 146 7.59 -12.27 -0.34
CA THR A 146 6.43 -13.15 -0.25
C THR A 146 5.70 -13.23 -1.58
N ASN A 147 4.88 -14.28 -1.76
CA ASN A 147 3.98 -14.40 -2.91
C ASN A 147 2.68 -13.59 -2.73
N ASP A 148 2.29 -13.30 -1.49
CA ASP A 148 1.12 -12.49 -1.18
C ASP A 148 1.53 -11.02 -1.07
N TYR A 149 0.93 -10.19 -1.93
CA TYR A 149 1.13 -8.74 -1.93
C TYR A 149 -0.03 -8.09 -1.19
N PRO A 150 0.20 -7.53 0.00
CA PRO A 150 -0.85 -6.80 0.65
C PRO A 150 -1.14 -5.50 -0.13
N ILE A 151 -2.38 -5.05 -0.03
CA ILE A 151 -2.87 -3.86 -0.74
C ILE A 151 -2.74 -2.65 0.18
N VAL A 152 -2.38 -1.49 -0.35
CA VAL A 152 -2.46 -0.25 0.40
C VAL A 152 -3.81 0.41 0.17
N ALA A 153 -4.43 0.82 1.27
CA ALA A 153 -5.68 1.54 1.27
C ALA A 153 -5.64 2.69 2.28
N TYR A 154 -6.71 3.47 2.29
CA TYR A 154 -6.81 4.68 3.09
C TYR A 154 -8.15 4.73 3.80
N LYS A 155 -8.16 5.39 4.95
CA LYS A 155 -9.38 5.72 5.68
C LYS A 155 -9.30 7.18 6.10
N GLN A 156 -10.26 7.96 5.62
CA GLN A 156 -10.52 9.29 6.16
C GLN A 156 -10.95 9.16 7.62
N ILE A 157 -10.39 10.03 8.46
CA ILE A 157 -10.66 10.06 9.91
C ILE A 157 -10.93 11.49 10.37
N ASP A 158 -11.68 11.62 11.46
CA ASP A 158 -11.79 12.90 12.17
C ASP A 158 -10.48 13.14 12.95
N PRO A 159 -9.83 14.32 12.80
CA PRO A 159 -8.63 14.68 13.55
C PRO A 159 -8.77 14.47 15.06
N LEU A 160 -9.98 14.66 15.62
CA LEU A 160 -10.26 14.52 17.05
C LEU A 160 -10.13 13.08 17.56
N ILE A 161 -10.20 12.08 16.67
CA ILE A 161 -10.07 10.66 17.01
C ILE A 161 -8.82 10.02 16.40
N ALA A 162 -7.88 10.82 15.89
CA ALA A 162 -6.69 10.32 15.20
C ALA A 162 -5.81 9.45 16.11
N ASP A 163 -5.52 9.92 17.32
CA ASP A 163 -4.75 9.18 18.32
C ASP A 163 -5.45 7.88 18.71
N TYR A 164 -6.77 7.92 18.89
CA TYR A 164 -7.57 6.72 19.17
C TYR A 164 -7.43 5.71 18.02
N THR A 165 -7.58 6.18 16.78
CA THR A 165 -7.50 5.33 15.59
C THR A 165 -6.12 4.69 15.43
N CYS A 166 -5.03 5.42 15.71
CA CYS A 166 -3.68 4.88 15.58
C CYS A 166 -3.36 3.81 16.64
N ASN A 167 -3.88 3.97 17.85
CA ASN A 167 -3.61 3.05 18.96
C ASN A 167 -4.55 1.84 18.97
N LEU A 168 -5.81 2.02 18.58
CA LEU A 168 -6.86 1.01 18.69
C LEU A 168 -7.38 0.51 17.33
N GLY A 169 -6.91 1.10 16.24
CA GLY A 169 -7.32 0.82 14.87
C GLY A 169 -8.62 1.52 14.46
N VAL A 170 -9.10 1.16 13.26
CA VAL A 170 -10.30 1.74 12.66
C VAL A 170 -11.54 1.10 13.27
N SER A 171 -12.57 1.91 13.57
CA SER A 171 -13.85 1.40 14.06
C SER A 171 -14.62 0.66 12.96
N LEU A 172 -15.46 -0.30 13.37
CA LEU A 172 -16.46 -0.90 12.49
C LEU A 172 -17.38 0.19 11.91
N SER A 173 -17.89 -0.06 10.71
CA SER A 173 -18.89 0.80 10.09
C SER A 173 -20.23 0.79 10.83
N GLU A 174 -21.14 1.63 10.37
CA GLU A 174 -22.54 1.54 10.79
C GLU A 174 -23.21 0.26 10.28
N ILE A 175 -24.32 -0.09 10.93
CA ILE A 175 -25.13 -1.30 10.63
C ILE A 175 -25.74 -1.28 9.23
N ASP A 176 -25.85 -0.11 8.61
CA ASP A 176 -26.47 0.10 7.32
C ASP A 176 -25.46 0.30 6.19
N ALA A 177 -24.19 -0.04 6.44
CA ALA A 177 -23.14 -0.04 5.43
C ALA A 177 -23.38 -1.10 4.36
N ILE A 178 -22.94 -0.82 3.13
CA ILE A 178 -23.37 -1.55 1.92
C ILE A 178 -23.01 -3.04 1.90
N GLN A 179 -22.01 -3.47 2.68
CA GLN A 179 -21.60 -4.87 2.85
C GLN A 179 -21.71 -5.34 4.32
N GLY A 180 -22.55 -4.67 5.13
CA GLY A 180 -22.70 -4.95 6.56
C GLY A 180 -21.65 -4.27 7.44
N GLN A 181 -21.73 -4.51 8.75
CA GLN A 181 -20.91 -3.86 9.77
C GLN A 181 -19.48 -4.44 9.81
N PHE A 182 -18.55 -3.82 9.08
CA PHE A 182 -17.16 -4.27 8.92
C PHE A 182 -16.18 -3.09 8.84
N TYR A 183 -14.91 -3.34 8.50
CA TYR A 183 -13.90 -2.30 8.33
C TYR A 183 -13.81 -1.88 6.87
N TYR A 184 -14.05 -0.59 6.60
CA TYR A 184 -14.16 -0.03 5.25
C TYR A 184 -13.01 0.91 4.97
N PHE A 185 -12.35 0.67 3.83
CA PHE A 185 -11.22 1.42 3.31
C PHE A 185 -11.48 1.83 1.86
N THR A 186 -10.70 2.80 1.39
CA THR A 186 -10.81 3.38 0.06
C THR A 186 -9.43 3.63 -0.56
N THR A 187 -9.40 4.14 -1.78
CA THR A 187 -8.17 4.59 -2.44
C THR A 187 -7.84 6.03 -2.07
N TYR A 188 -6.59 6.45 -2.29
CA TYR A 188 -6.16 7.82 -1.99
C TYR A 188 -7.05 8.87 -2.68
N ASP A 189 -7.39 8.66 -3.95
CA ASP A 189 -8.24 9.57 -4.74
C ASP A 189 -9.62 9.85 -4.13
N ASN A 190 -10.10 8.97 -3.25
CA ASN A 190 -11.40 9.10 -2.59
C ASN A 190 -11.30 9.76 -1.20
N VAL A 191 -10.09 10.02 -0.70
CA VAL A 191 -9.90 10.74 0.56
C VAL A 191 -10.07 12.23 0.30
N GLN A 192 -11.07 12.85 0.93
CA GLN A 192 -11.40 14.27 0.69
C GLN A 192 -10.81 15.21 1.75
N SER A 193 -10.41 14.70 2.91
CA SER A 193 -9.80 15.47 4.01
C SER A 193 -8.28 15.41 3.99
N SER A 194 -7.62 16.38 4.64
CA SER A 194 -6.18 16.28 4.94
C SER A 194 -5.87 15.18 5.95
N SER A 195 -6.84 14.83 6.80
CA SER A 195 -6.65 13.87 7.87
C SER A 195 -7.11 12.48 7.48
N PHE A 196 -6.17 11.54 7.41
CA PHE A 196 -6.41 10.16 7.02
C PHE A 196 -5.36 9.22 7.60
N VAL A 197 -5.70 7.94 7.67
CA VAL A 197 -4.73 6.87 7.94
C VAL A 197 -4.46 6.09 6.66
N ARG A 198 -3.19 5.77 6.44
CA ARG A 198 -2.73 4.84 5.40
C ARG A 198 -2.58 3.47 6.04
N VAL A 199 -3.16 2.46 5.42
CA VAL A 199 -3.19 1.09 5.96
C VAL A 199 -2.69 0.09 4.94
N VAL A 200 -2.09 -0.98 5.43
CA VAL A 200 -1.84 -2.20 4.66
C VAL A 200 -2.97 -3.19 4.93
N LEU A 201 -3.49 -3.83 3.88
CA LEU A 201 -4.61 -4.77 3.93
C LEU A 201 -4.17 -6.18 3.50
N PHE A 202 -4.61 -7.19 4.26
CA PHE A 202 -4.41 -8.61 4.01
C PHE A 202 -5.73 -9.25 3.57
N MET A 203 -5.88 -9.41 2.25
CA MET A 203 -7.18 -9.65 1.64
C MET A 203 -7.74 -11.07 1.86
N GLY A 204 -6.88 -12.07 2.07
CA GLY A 204 -7.30 -13.47 2.17
C GLY A 204 -8.12 -13.90 0.95
N LYS A 205 -9.19 -14.67 1.18
CA LYS A 205 -10.15 -15.04 0.14
C LYS A 205 -11.09 -13.87 -0.17
N GLN A 206 -10.82 -13.16 -1.24
CA GLN A 206 -11.55 -11.96 -1.66
C GLN A 206 -12.80 -12.29 -2.50
N LEU A 207 -13.89 -11.58 -2.24
CA LEU A 207 -15.06 -11.47 -3.12
C LEU A 207 -14.98 -10.18 -3.93
N THR A 208 -15.01 -10.26 -5.26
CA THR A 208 -15.18 -9.07 -6.11
C THR A 208 -16.66 -8.91 -6.48
N LYS A 209 -17.27 -7.82 -6.04
CA LYS A 209 -18.66 -7.51 -6.36
C LYS A 209 -18.75 -6.84 -7.73
N GLN A 210 -19.75 -7.25 -8.50
CA GLN A 210 -20.10 -6.66 -9.80
C GLN A 210 -21.61 -6.41 -9.82
N ASN A 211 -22.08 -5.68 -10.83
CA ASN A 211 -23.51 -5.47 -11.05
C ASN A 211 -24.00 -6.35 -12.22
N ILE A 212 -24.05 -7.67 -12.01
CA ILE A 212 -24.49 -8.63 -13.03
C ILE A 212 -25.98 -8.94 -12.82
N LEU A 213 -26.77 -8.98 -13.89
CA LEU A 213 -28.22 -9.24 -13.82
C LEU A 213 -28.59 -10.60 -13.19
N SER A 214 -27.69 -11.58 -13.28
CA SER A 214 -27.88 -12.92 -12.70
C SER A 214 -27.53 -13.00 -11.21
N ASP A 215 -26.93 -11.96 -10.63
CA ASP A 215 -26.54 -11.98 -9.23
C ASP A 215 -27.77 -11.95 -8.32
N LYS A 216 -27.67 -12.70 -7.21
CA LYS A 216 -28.71 -12.74 -6.19
C LYS A 216 -28.91 -11.33 -5.62
N THR A 217 -30.17 -10.93 -5.50
CA THR A 217 -30.53 -9.67 -4.85
C THR A 217 -30.44 -9.76 -3.33
N ASP A 218 -30.14 -8.64 -2.69
CA ASP A 218 -30.15 -8.46 -1.26
C ASP A 218 -31.57 -8.58 -0.70
N GLY A 219 -31.81 -9.68 0.03
CA GLY A 219 -33.10 -9.98 0.66
C GLY A 219 -33.16 -9.57 2.13
N SER A 220 -32.15 -8.85 2.63
CA SER A 220 -32.04 -8.45 4.03
C SER A 220 -33.24 -7.61 4.49
N TYR A 221 -33.49 -7.64 5.80
CA TYR A 221 -34.51 -6.78 6.39
C TYR A 221 -34.21 -5.29 6.14
N MET A 222 -32.95 -4.90 6.31
CA MET A 222 -32.46 -3.53 6.07
C MET A 222 -32.76 -3.06 4.64
N LYS A 223 -32.51 -3.91 3.62
CA LYS A 223 -32.81 -3.53 2.23
C LYS A 223 -34.30 -3.30 2.01
N ARG A 224 -35.15 -4.16 2.56
CA ARG A 224 -36.62 -4.00 2.46
C ARG A 224 -37.08 -2.72 3.15
N GLU A 225 -36.53 -2.41 4.33
CA GLU A 225 -36.81 -1.17 5.05
C GLU A 225 -36.42 0.06 4.24
N LYS A 226 -35.17 0.11 3.72
CA LYS A 226 -34.68 1.22 2.88
C LYS A 226 -35.50 1.42 1.60
N LEU A 227 -35.99 0.34 0.98
CA LEU A 227 -36.87 0.43 -0.19
C LEU A 227 -38.29 0.91 0.15
N SER A 228 -38.75 0.71 1.39
CA SER A 228 -40.08 1.12 1.86
C SER A 228 -40.13 2.54 2.40
N ASP A 229 -39.00 3.07 2.87
CA ASP A 229 -38.88 4.41 3.43
C ASP A 229 -38.88 5.48 2.33
N ARG A 230 -39.90 6.35 2.35
CA ARG A 230 -40.07 7.46 1.39
C ARG A 230 -39.04 8.57 1.54
N THR A 231 -38.35 8.65 2.67
CA THR A 231 -37.31 9.65 2.90
C THR A 231 -35.98 9.23 2.26
N ASN A 232 -35.80 7.95 1.99
CA ASN A 232 -34.62 7.41 1.30
C ASN A 232 -34.72 7.57 -0.22
N ASP A 233 -33.56 7.58 -0.88
CA ASP A 233 -33.46 7.49 -2.33
C ASP A 233 -33.78 6.05 -2.78
N THR A 234 -35.07 5.70 -2.74
CA THR A 234 -35.59 4.37 -3.12
C THR A 234 -35.17 3.96 -4.53
N LYS A 235 -34.97 4.94 -5.43
CA LYS A 235 -34.45 4.69 -6.77
C LYS A 235 -33.02 4.21 -6.71
N TYR A 236 -32.13 4.90 -5.98
CA TYR A 236 -30.76 4.45 -5.77
C TYR A 236 -30.71 3.07 -5.11
N GLU A 237 -31.52 2.84 -4.07
CA GLU A 237 -31.57 1.56 -3.37
C GLU A 237 -31.99 0.39 -4.28
N SER A 238 -32.92 0.62 -5.21
CA SER A 238 -33.31 -0.38 -6.20
C SER A 238 -32.18 -0.74 -7.17
N LEU A 239 -31.33 0.25 -7.50
CA LEU A 239 -30.19 0.07 -8.42
C LEU A 239 -29.04 -0.70 -7.77
N THR A 240 -28.89 -0.63 -6.45
CA THR A 240 -27.81 -1.29 -5.72
C THR A 240 -28.19 -2.70 -5.22
N ASN A 241 -29.41 -3.16 -5.50
CA ASN A 241 -29.98 -4.39 -4.91
C ASN A 241 -29.18 -5.67 -5.19
N ARG A 242 -28.37 -5.72 -6.25
CA ARG A 242 -27.49 -6.88 -6.56
C ARG A 242 -26.08 -6.75 -5.99
N ILE A 243 -25.74 -5.56 -5.50
CA ILE A 243 -24.42 -5.23 -4.98
C ILE A 243 -24.41 -5.30 -3.46
N THR A 244 -25.47 -4.78 -2.83
CA THR A 244 -25.56 -4.68 -1.36
C THR A 244 -25.64 -6.06 -0.70
N ASP A 245 -25.18 -6.12 0.55
CA ASP A 245 -25.30 -7.26 1.45
C ASP A 245 -25.29 -6.71 2.88
N TYR A 246 -26.37 -6.06 3.29
CA TYR A 246 -26.43 -5.41 4.61
C TYR A 246 -26.29 -6.40 5.77
N ASP A 247 -26.70 -7.65 5.58
CA ASP A 247 -26.56 -8.71 6.58
C ASP A 247 -25.13 -9.28 6.64
N GLY A 248 -24.24 -8.90 5.71
CA GLY A 248 -22.84 -9.31 5.72
C GLY A 248 -22.63 -10.81 5.46
N ILE A 249 -23.55 -11.46 4.73
CA ILE A 249 -23.56 -12.91 4.51
C ILE A 249 -22.30 -13.37 3.77
N TRP A 250 -21.72 -12.52 2.92
CA TRP A 250 -20.43 -12.79 2.26
C TRP A 250 -19.34 -13.25 3.24
N SER A 251 -19.36 -12.77 4.49
CA SER A 251 -18.32 -13.04 5.48
C SER A 251 -18.26 -14.50 5.94
N GLU A 252 -19.28 -15.32 5.61
CA GLU A 252 -19.27 -16.76 5.87
C GLU A 252 -18.31 -17.52 4.93
N HIS A 253 -17.97 -16.93 3.78
CA HIS A 253 -17.25 -17.62 2.71
C HIS A 253 -16.01 -16.88 2.20
N TYR A 254 -15.84 -15.62 2.60
CA TYR A 254 -14.79 -14.72 2.15
C TYR A 254 -14.26 -13.91 3.34
N ASP A 255 -13.01 -13.47 3.20
CA ASP A 255 -12.31 -12.67 4.21
C ASP A 255 -12.37 -11.17 3.89
N SER A 256 -12.61 -10.82 2.63
CA SER A 256 -12.72 -9.44 2.18
C SER A 256 -13.64 -9.28 0.98
N VAL A 257 -14.10 -8.05 0.75
CA VAL A 257 -14.86 -7.64 -0.43
C VAL A 257 -14.16 -6.49 -1.12
N TYR A 258 -14.12 -6.52 -2.44
CA TYR A 258 -13.75 -5.37 -3.26
C TYR A 258 -14.90 -4.91 -4.13
N LEU A 259 -15.24 -3.63 -3.97
CA LEU A 259 -16.19 -2.88 -4.75
C LEU A 259 -15.38 -1.95 -5.67
N GLY A 260 -15.19 -2.33 -6.93
CA GLY A 260 -14.55 -1.47 -7.91
C GLY A 260 -15.45 -0.30 -8.36
N TYR A 261 -15.11 0.35 -9.47
CA TYR A 261 -15.98 1.34 -10.12
C TYR A 261 -17.19 0.66 -10.78
N ILE A 262 -18.18 0.29 -9.97
CA ILE A 262 -19.35 -0.45 -10.43
C ILE A 262 -20.34 0.50 -11.11
N LYS A 263 -20.68 0.20 -12.37
CA LYS A 263 -21.72 0.91 -13.13
C LYS A 263 -23.10 0.33 -12.81
N LEU A 264 -24.01 1.18 -12.36
CA LEU A 264 -25.41 0.87 -12.08
C LEU A 264 -26.22 0.79 -13.39
N ASP A 265 -27.44 0.24 -13.32
CA ASP A 265 -28.28 0.01 -14.50
C ASP A 265 -28.69 1.30 -15.22
N ASN A 266 -28.72 2.42 -14.48
CA ASN A 266 -28.99 3.75 -15.03
C ASN A 266 -27.73 4.42 -15.62
N GLY A 267 -26.59 3.75 -15.60
CA GLY A 267 -25.31 4.21 -16.11
C GLY A 267 -24.46 5.04 -15.14
N GLN A 268 -24.97 5.37 -13.94
CA GLN A 268 -24.19 6.05 -12.90
C GLN A 268 -23.16 5.11 -12.27
N ILE A 269 -22.12 5.67 -11.66
CA ILE A 269 -21.16 4.91 -10.85
C ILE A 269 -21.67 4.82 -9.41
N LEU A 270 -21.49 3.66 -8.78
CA LEU A 270 -21.79 3.45 -7.37
C LEU A 270 -21.02 4.46 -6.50
N LYS A 271 -21.71 5.11 -5.56
CA LYS A 271 -21.08 6.11 -4.67
C LYS A 271 -19.98 5.46 -3.81
N ASP A 272 -19.01 6.27 -3.42
CA ASP A 272 -17.92 5.90 -2.50
C ASP A 272 -17.09 4.70 -2.97
N THR A 273 -17.01 4.48 -4.28
CA THR A 273 -16.17 3.45 -4.90
C THR A 273 -14.93 4.05 -5.57
N PRO A 274 -13.80 3.31 -5.65
CA PRO A 274 -13.58 1.96 -5.14
C PRO A 274 -13.59 1.89 -3.61
N CYS A 275 -14.11 0.79 -3.08
CA CYS A 275 -14.17 0.50 -1.66
C CYS A 275 -13.66 -0.92 -1.39
N ILE A 276 -12.90 -1.07 -0.32
CA ILE A 276 -12.36 -2.34 0.15
C ILE A 276 -12.92 -2.60 1.54
N VAL A 277 -13.50 -3.77 1.76
CA VAL A 277 -14.06 -4.18 3.04
C VAL A 277 -13.30 -5.39 3.54
N VAL A 278 -12.85 -5.37 4.79
CA VAL A 278 -12.21 -6.54 5.44
C VAL A 278 -13.02 -6.95 6.66
N LYS A 279 -13.07 -8.26 6.92
CA LYS A 279 -13.92 -8.85 7.95
C LYS A 279 -13.37 -8.66 9.35
N SER A 280 -12.05 -8.78 9.52
CA SER A 280 -11.38 -8.83 10.82
C SER A 280 -10.38 -7.69 11.01
N PHE A 281 -10.20 -7.30 12.26
CA PHE A 281 -9.16 -6.37 12.70
C PHE A 281 -7.75 -6.82 12.30
N THR A 282 -7.50 -8.12 12.34
CA THR A 282 -6.20 -8.74 12.00
C THR A 282 -5.87 -8.70 10.50
N GLN A 283 -6.80 -8.21 9.66
CA GLN A 283 -6.59 -8.07 8.22
C GLN A 283 -6.06 -6.71 7.81
N TYR A 284 -5.74 -5.83 8.75
CA TYR A 284 -5.07 -4.58 8.42
C TYR A 284 -4.11 -4.11 9.50
N LYS A 285 -3.13 -3.32 9.08
CA LYS A 285 -2.25 -2.58 9.99
C LYS A 285 -2.15 -1.13 9.53
N ILE A 286 -2.21 -0.21 10.49
CA ILE A 286 -1.95 1.21 10.21
C ILE A 286 -0.46 1.38 9.94
N LEU A 287 -0.14 1.99 8.80
CA LEU A 287 1.23 2.29 8.39
C LEU A 287 1.66 3.69 8.84
N SER A 288 0.79 4.68 8.65
CA SER A 288 1.09 6.08 8.95
C SER A 288 -0.19 6.89 9.15
N LEU A 289 -0.12 7.92 9.99
CA LEU A 289 -1.15 8.93 10.23
C LEU A 289 -0.78 10.22 9.50
N HIS A 290 -1.74 10.81 8.79
CA HIS A 290 -1.62 12.11 8.12
C HIS A 290 -2.70 13.02 8.70
N LEU A 291 -2.34 14.25 9.10
CA LEU A 291 -3.23 15.24 9.73
C LEU A 291 -3.28 16.54 8.93
#